data_AF-A0A3C1YNI0-F1
#
_entry.id   AF-A0A3C1YNI0-F1
#
_cell.length_a   1.000
_cell.length_b   1.000
_cell.length_c   1.000
_cell.angle_alpha   90.00
_cell.angle_beta   90.00
_cell.angle_gamma   90.00
#
_symmetry.space_group_name_H-M   'P 1'
#
loop_
_entity.id
_entity.type
_entity.pdbx_description
1 polymer ?
#
loop_
_entity_poly.entity_id
_entity_poly.type
_entity_poly.pdbx_seq_one_letter_code
_entity_poly.pdbx_strand_id
1 'polypeptide(L)'
;MSILSERKQHLLKAQHNAEELFRAIEQQNLIVAEKSERILNDEVYELAFQMFGIRKYWHKRIVRAGKNTLLPYKENPPDLI
;
A
#
# COMPACT_ATOMS: atom_id res chain seq x y z
N MET A 1 -7.71 31.25 -1.24
CA MET A 1 -6.78 30.10 -1.38
C MET A 1 -6.67 29.80 -2.87
N SER A 2 -5.47 29.77 -3.48
CA SER A 2 -5.36 29.43 -4.91
C SER A 2 -5.55 27.92 -5.12
N ILE A 3 -6.16 27.51 -6.23
CA ILE A 3 -6.41 26.10 -6.60
C ILE A 3 -5.11 25.25 -6.56
N LEU A 4 -3.97 25.87 -6.91
CA LEU A 4 -2.64 25.25 -6.82
C LEU A 4 -2.25 24.88 -5.37
N SER A 5 -2.64 25.70 -4.40
CA SER A 5 -2.40 25.44 -2.98
C SER A 5 -3.20 24.22 -2.48
N GLU A 6 -4.47 24.12 -2.88
CA GLU A 6 -5.36 23.02 -2.49
C GLU A 6 -4.90 21.67 -3.06
N ARG A 7 -4.53 21.64 -4.36
CA ARG A 7 -3.97 20.43 -4.99
C ARG A 7 -2.72 19.94 -4.27
N LYS A 8 -1.81 20.86 -3.91
CA LYS A 8 -0.61 20.53 -3.15
C LYS A 8 -0.96 19.95 -1.78
N GLN A 9 -1.93 20.52 -1.08
CA GLN A 9 -2.38 20.03 0.23
C GLN A 9 -2.95 18.61 0.16
N HIS A 10 -3.75 18.30 -0.88
CA HIS A 10 -4.27 16.94 -1.07
C HIS A 10 -3.16 15.92 -1.34
N LEU A 11 -2.14 16.27 -2.12
CA LEU A 11 -0.99 15.39 -2.35
C LEU A 11 -0.19 15.15 -1.07
N LEU A 12 0.06 16.19 -0.27
CA LEU A 12 0.72 16.05 1.03
C LEU A 12 -0.08 15.20 2.00
N LYS A 13 -1.42 15.34 2.01
CA LYS A 13 -2.29 14.50 2.83
C LYS A 13 -2.25 13.03 2.41
N ALA A 14 -2.23 12.76 1.10
CA ALA A 14 -2.10 11.40 0.57
C ALA A 14 -0.75 10.77 0.95
N GLN A 15 0.35 11.54 0.87
CA GLN A 15 1.66 11.09 1.32
C GLN A 15 1.65 10.75 2.82
N HIS A 16 1.13 11.66 3.66
CA HIS A 16 1.07 11.43 5.10
C HIS A 16 0.24 10.19 5.46
N ASN A 17 -0.90 9.98 4.81
CA ASN A 17 -1.69 8.76 5.02
C ASN A 17 -0.91 7.49 4.63
N ALA A 18 -0.08 7.53 3.59
CA ALA A 18 0.77 6.40 3.21
C ALA A 18 1.86 6.12 4.26
N GLU A 19 2.49 7.17 4.80
CA GLU A 19 3.48 7.05 5.89
C GLU A 19 2.86 6.41 7.14
N GLU A 20 1.67 6.87 7.55
CA GLU A 20 0.94 6.30 8.68
C GLU A 20 0.49 4.85 8.42
N LEU A 21 0.11 4.53 7.18
CA LEU A 21 -0.21 3.15 6.80
C LEU A 21 1.00 2.22 6.97
N PHE A 22 2.20 2.65 6.55
CA PHE A 22 3.42 1.84 6.74
C PHE A 22 3.71 1.59 8.22
N ARG A 23 3.58 2.61 9.07
CA ARG A 23 3.74 2.45 10.53
C ARG A 23 2.73 1.47 11.10
N ALA A 24 1.46 1.56 10.68
CA ALA A 24 0.41 0.69 11.16
C ALA A 24 0.64 -0.78 10.73
N ILE A 25 1.14 -1.02 9.52
CA ILE A 25 1.51 -2.36 9.03
C ILE A 25 2.57 -3.00 9.95
N GLU A 26 3.60 -2.23 10.33
CA GLU A 26 4.66 -2.69 11.25
C GLU A 26 4.11 -2.93 12.66
N GLN A 27 3.35 -1.96 13.20
CA GLN A 27 2.78 -2.04 14.55
C GLN A 27 1.83 -3.22 14.74
N GLN A 28 1.06 -3.55 13.69
CA GLN A 28 0.13 -4.69 13.71
C GLN A 28 0.81 -6.02 13.35
N ASN A 29 2.12 -6.01 13.08
CA ASN A 29 2.89 -7.18 12.64
C ASN A 29 2.22 -7.91 11.47
N LEU A 30 1.77 -7.17 10.44
CA LEU A 30 1.11 -7.81 9.29
C LEU A 30 2.10 -8.61 8.42
N ILE A 31 3.37 -8.24 8.41
CA ILE A 31 4.41 -8.92 7.64
C ILE A 31 4.94 -10.10 8.47
N VAL A 32 4.45 -11.30 8.18
CA VAL A 32 4.82 -12.55 8.87
C VAL A 32 5.16 -13.64 7.87
N ALA A 33 5.96 -14.61 8.31
CA ALA A 33 6.25 -15.81 7.52
C ALA A 33 4.97 -16.60 7.21
N GLU A 34 5.04 -17.45 6.18
CA GLU A 34 3.93 -18.31 5.73
C GLU A 34 2.69 -17.53 5.25
N LYS A 35 2.84 -16.23 4.92
CA LYS A 35 1.78 -15.38 4.36
C LYS A 35 2.07 -15.02 2.91
N SER A 36 1.12 -15.27 2.01
CA SER A 36 1.32 -14.95 0.60
C SER A 36 1.28 -13.45 0.33
N GLU A 37 1.95 -13.03 -0.76
CA GLU A 37 1.97 -11.65 -1.23
C GLU A 37 0.54 -11.09 -1.42
N ARG A 38 -0.34 -11.90 -2.00
CA ARG A 38 -1.76 -11.53 -2.20
C ARG A 38 -2.50 -11.35 -0.88
N ILE A 39 -2.31 -12.23 0.09
CA ILE A 39 -2.98 -12.12 1.40
C ILE A 39 -2.55 -10.82 2.09
N LEU A 40 -1.24 -10.56 2.15
CA LEU A 40 -0.73 -9.32 2.73
C LEU A 40 -1.23 -8.08 1.97
N ASN A 41 -1.35 -8.15 0.65
CA ASN A 41 -1.91 -7.06 -0.15
C ASN A 41 -3.35 -6.71 0.23
N ASP A 42 -4.18 -7.74 0.42
CA ASP A 42 -5.59 -7.58 0.78
C ASP A 42 -5.75 -7.05 2.21
N GLU A 43 -4.93 -7.52 3.16
CA GLU A 43 -4.88 -7.00 4.53
C GLU A 43 -4.48 -5.52 4.58
N VAL A 44 -3.44 -5.13 3.83
CA VAL A 44 -3.01 -3.72 3.73
C VAL A 44 -4.10 -2.85 3.12
N TYR A 45 -4.82 -3.36 2.12
CA TYR A 45 -5.93 -2.65 1.51
C TYR A 45 -7.09 -2.45 2.48
N GLU A 46 -7.46 -3.48 3.24
CA GLU A 46 -8.50 -3.38 4.25
C GLU A 46 -8.08 -2.42 5.38
N LEU A 47 -6.82 -2.47 5.82
CA LEU A 47 -6.30 -1.54 6.82
C LEU A 47 -6.37 -0.08 6.34
N ALA A 48 -6.00 0.19 5.08
CA ALA A 48 -6.12 1.54 4.51
C ALA A 48 -7.59 2.02 4.44
N PHE A 49 -8.53 1.10 4.17
CA PHE A 49 -9.96 1.41 4.23
C PHE A 49 -10.41 1.72 5.66
N GLN A 50 -10.00 0.93 6.65
CA GLN A 50 -10.36 1.15 8.05
C GLN A 50 -9.80 2.46 8.61
N MET A 51 -8.56 2.80 8.29
CA MET A 51 -7.89 3.99 8.81
C MET A 51 -8.36 5.29 8.13
N PHE A 52 -8.60 5.24 6.81
CA PHE A 52 -8.75 6.46 6.01
C PHE A 52 -10.00 6.47 5.11
N GLY A 53 -10.79 5.41 5.09
CA GLY A 53 -11.94 5.26 4.20
C GLY A 53 -11.56 5.14 2.72
N ILE A 54 -10.30 4.84 2.39
CA ILE A 54 -9.79 4.83 1.02
C ILE A 54 -10.16 3.52 0.33
N ARG A 55 -10.95 3.61 -0.74
CA ARG A 55 -11.31 2.46 -1.61
C ARG A 55 -10.73 2.54 -3.01
N LYS A 56 -10.19 3.70 -3.39
CA LYS A 56 -9.64 3.96 -4.73
C LYS A 56 -8.14 4.11 -4.66
N TYR A 57 -7.45 3.52 -5.62
CA TYR A 57 -5.99 3.57 -5.79
C TYR A 57 -5.67 3.87 -7.26
N TRP A 58 -4.57 4.60 -7.50
CA TRP A 58 -4.18 5.01 -8.86
C TRP A 58 -3.42 3.95 -9.64
N HIS A 59 -2.72 3.04 -8.94
CA HIS A 59 -1.82 2.05 -9.50
C HIS A 59 -2.15 0.65 -8.98
N LYS A 60 -1.55 -0.38 -9.59
CA LYS A 60 -1.61 -1.73 -9.03
C LYS A 60 -1.09 -1.70 -7.58
N ARG A 61 -1.81 -2.33 -6.66
CA ARG A 61 -1.33 -2.59 -5.31
C ARG A 61 -0.29 -3.71 -5.41
N ILE A 62 0.95 -3.47 -4.99
CA ILE A 62 2.04 -4.43 -5.14
C ILE A 62 2.63 -4.76 -3.78
N VAL A 63 2.60 -6.05 -3.45
CA VAL A 63 3.40 -6.67 -2.40
C VAL A 63 4.23 -7.74 -3.10
N ARG A 64 5.54 -7.80 -2.83
CA ARG A 64 6.44 -8.77 -3.44
C ARG A 64 7.45 -9.27 -2.42
N ALA A 65 7.76 -10.57 -2.47
CA ALA A 65 8.68 -11.27 -1.59
C ALA A 65 9.69 -12.09 -2.42
N GLY A 66 10.86 -12.34 -1.82
CA GLY A 66 11.92 -13.15 -2.45
C GLY A 66 12.25 -12.72 -3.88
N LYS A 67 12.25 -13.68 -4.81
CA LYS A 67 12.59 -13.45 -6.22
C LYS A 67 11.66 -12.45 -6.93
N ASN A 68 10.42 -12.29 -6.46
CA ASN A 68 9.47 -11.38 -7.10
C ASN A 68 9.90 -9.91 -6.90
N THR A 69 10.66 -9.58 -5.85
CA THR A 69 11.15 -8.22 -5.59
C THR A 69 12.01 -7.62 -6.72
N LEU A 70 12.60 -8.47 -7.57
CA LEU A 70 13.45 -8.06 -8.69
C LEU A 70 12.66 -7.74 -9.98
N LEU A 71 11.37 -8.03 -10.02
CA LEU A 71 10.58 -7.86 -11.22
C LEU A 71 10.17 -6.38 -11.40
N PRO A 72 10.01 -5.87 -12.63
CA PRO A 72 9.51 -4.52 -12.84
C PRO A 72 7.99 -4.40 -12.60
N TYR A 73 7.49 -3.16 -12.53
CA TYR A 73 6.07 -2.85 -12.26
C TYR A 73 5.09 -3.52 -13.24
N LYS A 74 5.48 -3.71 -14.51
CA LYS A 74 4.61 -4.26 -15.55
C LYS A 74 4.29 -5.76 -15.34
N GLU A 75 5.19 -6.50 -14.70
CA GLU A 75 5.09 -7.95 -14.52
C GLU A 75 4.00 -8.34 -13.52
N ASN A 76 3.36 -9.49 -13.79
CA ASN A 76 2.40 -10.14 -12.90
C ASN A 76 2.93 -11.55 -12.56
N PRO A 77 3.93 -11.67 -11.67
CA PRO A 77 4.46 -12.98 -11.27
C PRO A 77 3.41 -13.85 -10.57
N PRO A 78 3.67 -15.16 -10.43
CA PRO A 78 2.90 -16.01 -9.53
C PRO A 78 3.01 -15.50 -8.08
N ASP A 79 1.92 -15.66 -7.33
CA ASP A 79 1.86 -15.39 -5.89
C ASP A 79 2.86 -16.28 -5.16
N LEU A 80 3.69 -15.67 -4.30
CA LEU A 80 4.64 -16.38 -3.45
C LEU A 80 4.23 -16.27 -1.98
N ILE A 81 4.72 -17.21 -1.18
CA ILE A 81 4.69 -17.20 0.28
C ILE A 81 6.10 -16.87 0.78
#